data_AF-A0A939J8U6-F1
#
_entry.id   AF-A0A939J8U6-F1
#
_cell.length_a   1.000
_cell.length_b   1.000
_cell.length_c   1.000
_cell.angle_alpha   90.00
_cell.angle_beta   90.00
_cell.angle_gamma   90.00
#
_symmetry.space_group_name_H-M   'P 1'
#
loop_
_entity.id
_entity.type
_entity.pdbx_description
1 polymer ?
#
loop_
_entity_poly.entity_id
_entity_poly.type
_entity_poly.pdbx_seq_one_letter_code
_entity_poly.pdbx_strand_id
1 'polypeptide(L)'
;MKYLFRSLLLLWLLAAIPAVAQPGAGGRQGRMSQLENAKIAYITEKISLTQDQAQRFWPVYNEFTAKRRDLNRRMRETRTNDPDALSEAQVKESLTQALALRQQEVNLEKEYFDKFQKVLNIRQVGKLYQAERQFTKEVIRRVADHRGGPPTTPGTSD
;
A
#
# COMPACT_ATOMS: atom_id res chain seq x y z
N MET A 1 -61.53 22.30 1.69
CA MET A 1 -60.98 21.28 0.75
C MET A 1 -59.66 21.68 0.09
N LYS A 2 -59.41 22.95 -0.30
CA LYS A 2 -58.17 23.34 -1.01
C LYS A 2 -56.90 23.34 -0.13
N TYR A 3 -57.04 23.49 1.19
CA TYR A 3 -55.92 23.47 2.14
C TYR A 3 -55.57 22.07 2.67
N LEU A 4 -56.47 21.08 2.53
CA LEU A 4 -56.20 19.67 2.84
C LEU A 4 -55.29 19.02 1.79
N PHE A 5 -55.42 19.43 0.53
CA PHE A 5 -54.52 19.00 -0.55
C PHE A 5 -53.12 19.63 -0.45
N ARG A 6 -53.01 20.86 0.10
CA ARG A 6 -51.72 21.53 0.32
C ARG A 6 -50.94 20.97 1.52
N SER A 7 -51.63 20.45 2.53
CA SER A 7 -51.02 19.80 3.68
C SER A 7 -50.53 18.37 3.36
N LEU A 8 -51.19 17.67 2.43
CA LEU A 8 -50.71 16.36 1.93
C LEU A 8 -49.42 16.49 1.09
N LEU A 9 -49.28 17.59 0.34
CA LEU A 9 -48.09 17.88 -0.48
C LEU A 9 -46.85 18.25 0.34
N LEU A 10 -47.04 18.79 1.56
CA LEU A 10 -45.95 19.09 2.49
C LEU A 10 -45.46 17.85 3.26
N LEU A 11 -46.31 16.83 3.43
CA LEU A 11 -45.93 15.57 4.09
C LEU A 11 -45.14 14.63 3.14
N TRP A 12 -45.31 14.78 1.82
CA TRP A 12 -44.55 14.00 0.84
C TRP A 12 -43.12 14.54 0.61
N LEU A 13 -42.82 15.74 1.09
CA LEU A 13 -41.48 16.34 0.97
C LEU A 13 -40.51 15.89 2.08
N LEU A 14 -40.99 15.18 3.11
CA LEU A 14 -40.16 14.72 4.25
C LEU A 14 -39.72 13.25 4.15
N ALA A 15 -40.10 12.53 3.09
CA ALA A 15 -39.82 11.10 2.93
C ALA A 15 -38.66 10.78 1.97
N ALA A 16 -37.90 11.79 1.51
CA ALA A 16 -36.77 11.60 0.61
C ALA A 16 -35.45 12.06 1.27
N ILE A 17 -35.15 11.53 2.45
CA ILE A 17 -33.75 11.49 2.89
C ILE A 17 -33.15 10.27 2.18
N PRO A 18 -32.25 10.43 1.18
CA PRO A 18 -31.49 9.28 0.71
C PRO A 18 -30.72 8.77 1.93
N ALA A 19 -31.04 7.54 2.36
CA ALA A 19 -30.22 6.82 3.31
C ALA A 19 -28.81 6.78 2.72
N VAL A 20 -27.91 7.60 3.25
CA VAL A 20 -26.49 7.52 2.88
C VAL A 20 -26.04 6.14 3.37
N ALA A 21 -25.93 5.21 2.44
CA ALA A 21 -25.47 3.87 2.72
C ALA A 21 -24.12 3.97 3.42
N GLN A 22 -24.01 3.42 4.63
CA GLN A 22 -22.74 3.30 5.32
C GLN A 22 -21.76 2.57 4.40
N PRO A 23 -20.56 3.10 4.10
CA PRO A 23 -19.64 2.46 3.20
C PRO A 23 -18.96 1.28 3.90
N GLY A 24 -19.66 0.15 4.01
CA GLY A 24 -19.11 -1.14 4.45
C GLY A 24 -18.03 -1.71 3.52
N ALA A 25 -17.87 -1.13 2.32
CA ALA A 25 -16.82 -1.48 1.35
C ALA A 25 -15.66 -0.46 1.30
N GLY A 26 -15.79 0.71 1.94
CA GLY A 26 -14.79 1.79 1.89
C GLY A 26 -13.57 1.57 2.80
N GLY A 27 -13.65 0.66 3.78
CA GLY A 27 -12.62 0.49 4.79
C GLY A 27 -11.28 -0.04 4.27
N ARG A 28 -11.28 -0.92 3.26
CA ARG A 28 -10.02 -1.49 2.71
C ARG A 28 -9.37 -0.55 1.70
N GLN A 29 -10.17 0.04 0.81
CA GLN A 29 -9.69 1.01 -0.17
C GLN A 29 -9.23 2.31 0.51
N GLY A 30 -9.97 2.78 1.51
CA GLY A 30 -9.59 3.94 2.33
C GLY A 30 -8.31 3.72 3.15
N ARG A 31 -8.10 2.51 3.71
CA ARG A 31 -6.83 2.18 4.38
C ARG A 31 -5.65 2.11 3.41
N MET A 32 -5.86 1.59 2.21
CA MET A 32 -4.81 1.52 1.18
C MET A 32 -4.40 2.93 0.72
N SER A 33 -5.37 3.82 0.46
CA SER A 33 -5.09 5.20 0.06
C SER A 33 -4.45 6.01 1.19
N GLN A 34 -4.85 5.82 2.45
CA GLN A 34 -4.18 6.42 3.60
C GLN A 34 -2.71 6.00 3.70
N LEU A 35 -2.41 4.72 3.48
CA LEU A 35 -1.04 4.20 3.50
C LEU A 35 -0.19 4.77 2.36
N GLU A 36 -0.76 4.87 1.16
CA GLU A 36 -0.10 5.47 0.00
C GLU A 36 0.20 6.97 0.24
N ASN A 37 -0.77 7.72 0.77
CA ASN A 37 -0.57 9.13 1.13
C ASN A 37 0.50 9.31 2.21
N ALA A 38 0.48 8.46 3.25
CA ALA A 38 1.52 8.47 4.29
C ALA A 38 2.91 8.17 3.70
N LYS A 39 3.00 7.24 2.74
CA LYS A 39 4.25 6.93 2.05
C LYS A 39 4.76 8.12 1.22
N ILE A 40 3.85 8.79 0.51
CA ILE A 40 4.16 9.98 -0.29
C ILE A 40 4.73 11.09 0.59
N ALA A 41 4.05 11.41 1.69
CA ALA A 41 4.49 12.43 2.64
C ALA A 41 5.85 12.08 3.26
N TYR A 42 6.00 10.83 3.72
CA TYR A 42 7.23 10.34 4.34
C TYR A 42 8.43 10.44 3.40
N ILE A 43 8.29 9.98 2.16
CA ILE A 43 9.38 10.02 1.17
C ILE A 43 9.73 11.47 0.81
N THR A 44 8.73 12.32 0.56
CA THR A 44 8.94 13.74 0.23
C THR A 44 9.75 14.45 1.30
N GLU A 45 9.40 14.23 2.58
CA GLU A 45 10.11 14.79 3.73
C GLU A 45 11.56 14.28 3.80
N LYS A 46 11.77 12.95 3.74
CA LYS A 46 13.09 12.34 3.99
C LYS A 46 14.11 12.58 2.90
N ILE A 47 13.70 12.67 1.64
CA ILE A 47 14.64 12.88 0.52
C ILE A 47 14.74 14.36 0.11
N SER A 48 13.92 15.23 0.71
CA SER A 48 13.95 16.69 0.53
C SER A 48 13.86 17.09 -0.95
N LEU A 49 12.80 16.63 -1.63
CA LEU A 49 12.56 16.96 -3.04
C LEU A 49 12.26 18.45 -3.22
N THR A 50 12.85 19.08 -4.22
CA THR A 50 12.32 20.35 -4.73
C THR A 50 11.03 20.10 -5.51
N GLN A 51 10.23 21.15 -5.75
CA GLN A 51 9.00 21.04 -6.53
C GLN A 51 9.26 20.46 -7.94
N ASP A 52 10.29 20.94 -8.62
CA ASP A 52 10.68 20.46 -9.96
C ASP A 52 11.20 19.02 -9.96
N GLN A 53 11.89 18.61 -8.89
CA GLN A 53 12.31 17.22 -8.74
C GLN A 53 11.10 16.33 -8.47
N ALA A 54 10.16 16.75 -7.62
CA ALA A 54 8.97 15.99 -7.28
C ALA A 54 8.10 15.70 -8.52
N GLN A 55 7.88 16.69 -9.39
CA GLN A 55 7.12 16.53 -10.62
C GLN A 55 7.71 15.45 -11.56
N ARG A 56 9.04 15.33 -11.58
CA ARG A 56 9.75 14.32 -12.40
C ARG A 56 9.94 12.99 -11.69
N PHE A 57 10.08 13.00 -10.37
CA PHE A 57 10.32 11.82 -9.53
C PHE A 57 9.09 10.94 -9.40
N TRP A 58 7.93 11.52 -9.07
CA TRP A 58 6.72 10.74 -8.75
C TRP A 58 6.27 9.82 -9.89
N PRO A 59 6.28 10.23 -11.18
CA PRO A 59 5.96 9.33 -12.28
C PRO A 59 6.87 8.09 -12.32
N VAL A 60 8.19 8.28 -12.17
CA VAL A 60 9.17 7.19 -12.18
C VAL A 60 8.97 6.26 -10.99
N TYR A 61 8.76 6.84 -9.80
CA TYR A 61 8.56 6.08 -8.58
C TYR A 61 7.22 5.29 -8.59
N ASN A 62 6.16 5.85 -9.14
CA ASN A 62 4.88 5.18 -9.28
C ASN A 62 4.98 3.99 -10.25
N GLU A 63 5.69 4.14 -11.37
CA GLU A 63 5.97 3.04 -12.29
C GLU A 63 6.77 1.92 -11.61
N PHE A 64 7.84 2.28 -10.88
CA PHE A 64 8.64 1.32 -10.11
C PHE A 64 7.79 0.53 -9.12
N THR A 65 7.00 1.23 -8.31
CA THR A 65 6.19 0.61 -7.27
C THR A 65 5.09 -0.27 -7.85
N ALA A 66 4.51 0.08 -9.00
CA ALA A 66 3.56 -0.75 -9.72
C ALA A 66 4.21 -2.06 -10.22
N LYS A 67 5.36 -1.97 -10.89
CA LYS A 67 6.11 -3.14 -11.37
C LYS A 67 6.57 -4.04 -10.20
N ARG A 68 7.07 -3.45 -9.12
CA ARG A 68 7.48 -4.20 -7.91
C ARG A 68 6.28 -4.85 -7.22
N ARG A 69 5.12 -4.19 -7.19
CA ARG A 69 3.87 -4.77 -6.64
C ARG A 69 3.43 -5.97 -7.46
N ASP A 70 3.57 -5.90 -8.77
CA ASP A 70 3.26 -6.98 -9.70
C ASP A 70 4.18 -8.20 -9.50
N LEU A 71 5.50 -7.99 -9.45
CA LEU A 71 6.46 -9.06 -9.12
C LEU A 71 6.18 -9.70 -7.76
N ASN A 72 5.91 -8.89 -6.73
CA ASN A 72 5.56 -9.37 -5.40
C ASN A 72 4.28 -10.21 -5.39
N ARG A 73 3.31 -9.89 -6.25
CA ARG A 73 2.08 -10.68 -6.39
C ARG A 73 2.40 -12.04 -6.99
N ARG A 74 3.12 -12.08 -8.11
CA ARG A 74 3.56 -13.33 -8.76
C ARG A 74 4.40 -14.20 -7.82
N MET A 75 5.31 -13.58 -7.05
CA MET A 75 6.12 -14.30 -6.06
C MET A 75 5.26 -15.00 -4.99
N ARG A 76 4.16 -14.37 -4.56
CA ARG A 76 3.22 -14.99 -3.61
C ARG A 76 2.43 -16.12 -4.24
N GLU A 77 2.06 -16.00 -5.52
CA GLU A 77 1.34 -17.02 -6.28
C GLU A 77 2.23 -18.25 -6.56
N THR A 78 3.52 -18.05 -6.82
CA THR A 78 4.51 -19.12 -7.06
C THR A 78 4.93 -19.84 -5.77
N ARG A 79 4.82 -19.20 -4.60
CA ARG A 79 5.30 -19.75 -3.33
C ARG A 79 4.43 -20.93 -2.87
N THR A 80 5.02 -22.12 -2.82
CA THR A 80 4.42 -23.25 -2.09
C THR A 80 4.66 -23.11 -0.58
N ASN A 81 3.64 -23.43 0.22
CA ASN A 81 3.75 -23.49 1.69
C ASN A 81 3.90 -24.93 2.20
N ASP A 82 3.67 -25.92 1.34
CA ASP A 82 3.77 -27.35 1.65
C ASP A 82 4.40 -28.07 0.45
N PRO A 83 5.74 -28.20 0.44
CA PRO A 83 6.45 -28.90 -0.62
C PRO A 83 6.16 -30.42 -0.63
N ASP A 84 5.82 -31.00 0.52
CA ASP A 84 5.63 -32.45 0.67
C ASP A 84 4.30 -32.91 0.03
N ALA A 85 3.36 -31.98 -0.16
CA ALA A 85 2.12 -32.20 -0.91
C ALA A 85 2.28 -32.15 -2.44
N LEU A 86 3.49 -31.88 -2.95
CA LEU A 86 3.77 -31.71 -4.38
C LEU A 86 4.71 -32.81 -4.90
N SER A 87 4.62 -33.10 -6.19
CA SER A 87 5.64 -33.93 -6.86
C SER A 87 6.98 -33.21 -6.95
N GLU A 88 8.07 -33.96 -7.05
CA GLU A 88 9.43 -33.39 -7.22
C GLU A 88 9.50 -32.40 -8.40
N ALA A 89 8.82 -32.71 -9.51
CA ALA A 89 8.77 -31.84 -10.68
C ALA A 89 8.09 -30.50 -10.39
N GLN A 90 6.97 -30.50 -9.66
CA GLN A 90 6.25 -29.29 -9.26
C GLN A 90 7.05 -28.45 -8.26
N VAL A 91 7.73 -29.09 -7.30
CA VAL A 91 8.62 -28.39 -6.36
C VAL A 91 9.76 -27.71 -7.12
N LYS A 92 10.43 -28.45 -8.01
CA LYS A 92 11.52 -27.92 -8.84
C LYS A 92 11.05 -26.74 -9.71
N GLU A 93 9.88 -26.85 -10.32
CA GLU A 93 9.30 -25.78 -11.12
C GLU A 93 9.01 -24.53 -10.28
N SER A 94 8.32 -24.67 -9.14
CA SER A 94 8.03 -23.56 -8.22
C SER A 94 9.31 -22.85 -7.77
N LEU A 95 10.34 -23.61 -7.38
CA LEU A 95 11.64 -23.05 -6.98
C LEU A 95 12.33 -22.31 -8.13
N THR A 96 12.30 -22.88 -9.35
CA THR A 96 12.90 -22.26 -10.54
C THR A 96 12.19 -20.96 -10.91
N GLN A 97 10.86 -20.96 -10.88
CA GLN A 97 10.05 -19.76 -11.12
C GLN A 97 10.31 -18.68 -10.06
N ALA A 98 10.41 -19.06 -8.77
CA ALA A 98 10.73 -18.13 -7.69
C ALA A 98 12.12 -17.49 -7.87
N LEU A 99 13.12 -18.27 -8.28
CA LEU A 99 14.46 -17.74 -8.59
C LEU A 99 14.43 -16.78 -9.80
N ALA A 100 13.68 -17.11 -10.86
CA ALA A 100 13.52 -16.24 -12.01
C ALA A 100 12.84 -14.91 -11.63
N LEU A 101 11.82 -14.93 -10.78
CA LEU A 101 11.15 -13.72 -10.28
C LEU A 101 12.09 -12.86 -9.42
N ARG A 102 12.96 -13.46 -8.59
CA ARG A 102 14.00 -12.71 -7.84
C ARG A 102 14.99 -12.04 -8.78
N GLN A 103 15.40 -12.73 -9.85
CA GLN A 103 16.27 -12.13 -10.85
C GLN A 103 15.60 -10.94 -11.56
N GLN A 104 14.30 -11.04 -11.87
CA GLN A 104 13.52 -9.94 -12.41
C GLN A 104 13.43 -8.76 -11.43
N GLU A 105 13.28 -9.02 -10.13
CA GLU A 105 13.28 -7.98 -9.11
C GLU A 105 14.62 -7.24 -9.04
N VAL A 106 15.75 -7.95 -9.04
CA VAL A 106 17.08 -7.32 -9.08
C VAL A 106 17.28 -6.50 -10.36
N ASN A 107 16.83 -7.00 -11.50
CA ASN A 107 16.92 -6.27 -12.77
C ASN A 107 16.06 -5.00 -12.74
N LEU A 108 14.86 -5.08 -12.17
CA LEU A 108 13.98 -3.93 -11.96
C LEU A 108 14.67 -2.89 -11.05
N GLU A 109 15.28 -3.31 -9.94
CA GLU A 109 15.99 -2.39 -9.05
C GLU A 109 17.14 -1.65 -9.75
N LYS A 110 17.90 -2.36 -10.60
CA LYS A 110 18.97 -1.74 -11.41
C LYS A 110 18.42 -0.74 -12.42
N GLU A 111 17.38 -1.11 -13.18
CA GLU A 111 16.73 -0.21 -14.14
C GLU A 111 16.27 1.10 -13.46
N TYR A 112 15.64 0.98 -12.30
CA TYR A 112 15.11 2.14 -11.59
C TYR A 112 16.16 2.93 -10.83
N PHE A 113 17.26 2.30 -10.39
CA PHE A 113 18.42 3.04 -9.91
C PHE A 113 18.91 4.04 -10.98
N ASP A 114 19.12 3.57 -12.21
CA ASP A 114 19.55 4.42 -13.33
C ASP A 114 18.51 5.51 -13.65
N LYS A 115 17.21 5.17 -13.62
CA LYS A 115 16.13 6.15 -13.84
C LYS A 115 16.07 7.20 -12.71
N PHE A 116 16.24 6.80 -11.45
CA PHE A 116 16.23 7.74 -10.32
C PHE A 116 17.42 8.69 -10.36
N GLN A 117 18.60 8.24 -10.81
CA GLN A 117 19.78 9.11 -10.97
C GLN A 117 19.59 10.22 -12.01
N LYS A 118 18.63 10.08 -12.94
CA LYS A 118 18.31 11.13 -13.92
C LYS A 118 17.49 12.27 -13.32
N VAL A 119 16.86 12.06 -12.16
CA VAL A 119 15.95 13.04 -11.52
C VAL A 119 16.37 13.42 -10.11
N LEU A 120 17.20 12.61 -9.46
CA LEU A 120 17.75 12.79 -8.11
C LEU A 120 19.27 12.69 -8.12
N ASN A 121 19.93 13.39 -7.19
CA ASN A 121 21.36 13.15 -6.95
C ASN A 121 21.59 11.83 -6.19
N ILE A 122 22.81 11.30 -6.22
CA ILE A 122 23.13 9.99 -5.63
C ILE A 122 22.84 9.91 -4.12
N ARG A 123 22.98 11.02 -3.38
CA ARG A 123 22.66 11.06 -1.94
C ARG A 123 21.15 10.96 -1.71
N GLN A 124 20.34 11.62 -2.55
CA GLN A 124 18.88 11.52 -2.52
C GLN A 124 18.42 10.10 -2.89
N VAL A 125 19.06 9.45 -3.87
CA VAL A 125 18.78 8.03 -4.20
C VAL A 125 19.09 7.12 -3.01
N GLY A 126 20.24 7.31 -2.33
CA GLY A 126 20.55 6.58 -1.10
C GLY A 126 19.51 6.79 0.01
N LYS A 127 19.09 8.04 0.23
CA LYS A 127 18.02 8.38 1.18
C LYS A 127 16.68 7.76 0.81
N LEU A 128 16.35 7.66 -0.48
CA LEU A 128 15.13 7.00 -0.96
C LEU A 128 15.10 5.53 -0.53
N TYR A 129 16.16 4.77 -0.79
CA TYR A 129 16.24 3.37 -0.35
C TYR A 129 16.14 3.24 1.17
N GLN A 130 16.81 4.12 1.92
CA GLN A 130 16.70 4.12 3.38
C GLN A 130 15.27 4.42 3.85
N ALA A 131 14.63 5.43 3.25
CA ALA A 131 13.28 5.85 3.58
C ALA A 131 12.26 4.74 3.29
N GLU A 132 12.37 4.04 2.16
CA GLU A 132 11.49 2.91 1.85
C GLU A 132 11.61 1.78 2.87
N ARG A 133 12.83 1.38 3.24
CA ARG A 133 13.05 0.32 4.25
C ARG A 133 12.48 0.72 5.61
N GLN A 134 12.75 1.96 6.05
CA GLN A 134 12.26 2.48 7.31
C GLN A 134 10.73 2.56 7.33
N PHE A 135 10.11 3.08 6.27
CA PHE A 135 8.66 3.15 6.16
C PHE A 135 8.03 1.76 6.24
N THR A 136 8.54 0.78 5.49
CA THR A 136 8.04 -0.60 5.55
C THR A 136 8.18 -1.19 6.96
N LYS A 137 9.31 -0.96 7.64
CA LYS A 137 9.51 -1.41 9.03
C LYS A 137 8.46 -0.82 9.98
N GLU A 138 8.23 0.50 9.89
CA GLU A 138 7.25 1.19 10.73
C GLU A 138 5.81 0.73 10.44
N VAL A 139 5.46 0.51 9.18
CA VAL A 139 4.15 -0.02 8.79
C VAL A 139 3.95 -1.42 9.34
N ILE A 140 4.94 -2.30 9.20
CA ILE A 140 4.88 -3.67 9.75
C ILE A 140 4.73 -3.63 11.26
N ARG A 141 5.50 -2.79 11.95
CA ARG A 141 5.41 -2.62 13.42
C ARG A 141 4.01 -2.20 13.84
N ARG A 142 3.46 -1.14 13.24
CA ARG A 142 2.10 -0.65 13.56
C ARG A 142 1.03 -1.69 13.29
N VAL A 143 1.14 -2.45 12.19
CA VAL A 143 0.20 -3.53 11.86
C VAL A 143 0.31 -4.69 12.85
N ALA A 144 1.51 -5.02 13.32
CA ALA A 144 1.71 -6.03 14.36
C ALA A 144 1.13 -5.58 15.71
N ASP A 145 1.39 -4.34 16.11
CA ASP A 145 0.89 -3.74 17.35
C ASP A 145 -0.64 -3.68 17.38
N HIS A 146 -1.30 -3.44 16.23
CA HIS A 146 -2.77 -3.43 16.12
C HIS A 146 -3.39 -4.84 16.04
N ARG A 147 -2.59 -5.89 15.87
CA ARG A 147 -3.06 -7.29 15.88
C ARG A 147 -2.84 -7.99 17.22
N GLY A 148 -2.03 -7.42 18.12
CA GLY A 148 -1.96 -7.81 19.52
C GLY A 148 -3.06 -7.11 20.31
N GLY A 149 -3.76 -7.85 21.19
CA GLY A 149 -4.78 -7.31 22.10
C GLY A 149 -4.25 -6.25 23.09
N PRO A 150 -5.11 -5.74 24.00
CA PRO A 150 -4.86 -4.52 24.78
C PRO A 150 -3.56 -4.59 25.60
N PRO A 151 -2.96 -3.43 25.91
CA PRO A 151 -1.66 -3.35 26.56
C PRO A 151 -1.73 -4.06 27.91
N THR A 152 -0.87 -5.06 28.11
CA THR A 152 -0.57 -5.56 29.45
C THR A 152 0.06 -4.42 30.22
N THR A 153 -0.69 -3.82 31.14
CA THR A 153 -0.15 -2.88 32.12
C THR A 153 0.98 -3.59 32.89
N PRO A 154 2.12 -2.93 33.13
CA PRO A 154 3.14 -3.48 34.02
C PRO A 154 2.51 -3.64 35.40
N GLY A 155 2.58 -4.85 35.94
CA GLY A 155 2.02 -5.15 37.26
C GLY A 155 2.55 -4.19 38.31
N THR A 156 1.64 -3.51 39.00
CA THR A 156 1.91 -2.92 40.30
C THR A 156 2.19 -4.08 41.25
N SER A 157 3.43 -4.19 41.66
CA SER A 157 3.87 -5.04 42.75
C SER A 157 3.49 -4.31 44.04
N ASP A 158 2.52 -4.86 44.77
CA ASP A 158 2.43 -4.73 46.23
C ASP A 158 2.70 -6.13 46.83
#